data_AF-A0A024G5R6-F1
#
_entry.id   AF-A0A024G5R6-F1
#
_cell.length_a   1.000
_cell.length_b   1.000
_cell.length_c   1.000
_cell.angle_alpha   90.00
_cell.angle_beta   90.00
_cell.angle_gamma   90.00
#
_symmetry.space_group_name_H-M   'P 1'
#
loop_
_entity.id
_entity.type
_entity.pdbx_description
1 polymer ?
#
loop_
_entity_poly.entity_id
_entity_poly.type
_entity_poly.pdbx_seq_one_letter_code
_entity_poly.pdbx_strand_id
1 'polypeptide(L)'
;MKSEKLQGFVFDRYRHFQKLSDDAKETAERAYESLKTEIGLATTPVGKTIDLLQSFLSKSDFKECTAKTLLEHLVLGGYVAVVEQSQNRVTQLDHLADLHNYASMLPLMHDVVSVWSVRHGANHAGTLTRMGKITSEISGESVYVVVNEITKSLYLFSSDTAFKATKVLSLSNALVQFDGSVKNGVLVSMSSDFEVLTFDTKAESEEWLNSILNAGATYREAHNKAIENVTSFYELNDRDMHGQSVSMSQYKGKVTLVVNVSSNCGLTPINYPELVQLDEKYREQGLQILGFPCNQFAGQEPGTHEEIVDFVKQYNVQFPLLEKADVNGFDARPVFTFLKAKVPGVFGDFVKWNFTKFLIDHNGNAYKRYAPRESPLSFESDIKHLLEKKLGN
;
A
#
# COMPACT_ATOMS: atom_id res chain seq x y z
N MET A 1 -8.00 1.86 12.16
CA MET A 1 -6.93 1.93 11.13
C MET A 1 -7.08 0.92 9.99
N LYS A 2 -7.24 -0.40 10.19
CA LYS A 2 -7.54 -1.33 9.07
C LYS A 2 -8.93 -1.15 8.42
N SER A 3 -9.85 -0.48 9.11
CA SER A 3 -11.26 -0.37 8.69
C SER A 3 -11.53 0.59 7.53
N GLU A 4 -10.64 1.54 7.23
CA GLU A 4 -10.82 2.50 6.13
C GLU A 4 -10.31 1.97 4.79
N LYS A 5 -9.38 1.00 4.82
CA LYS A 5 -8.72 0.43 3.63
C LYS A 5 -9.50 -0.70 2.96
N LEU A 6 -10.46 -1.29 3.67
CA LEU A 6 -11.29 -2.40 3.18
C LEU A 6 -12.70 -1.87 2.96
N GLN A 7 -12.90 -1.21 1.83
CA GLN A 7 -14.16 -0.59 1.45
C GLN A 7 -15.07 -1.58 0.72
N GLY A 8 -16.37 -1.35 0.73
CA GLY A 8 -17.34 -2.11 -0.04
C GLY A 8 -18.13 -3.11 0.80
N PHE A 9 -19.29 -3.48 0.26
CA PHE A 9 -20.36 -4.17 0.97
C PHE A 9 -19.93 -5.50 1.61
N VAL A 10 -19.12 -6.28 0.89
CA VAL A 10 -18.61 -7.56 1.40
C VAL A 10 -17.73 -7.37 2.63
N PHE A 11 -16.86 -6.36 2.64
CA PHE A 11 -15.99 -6.08 3.78
C PHE A 11 -16.75 -5.46 4.95
N ASP A 12 -17.80 -4.67 4.69
CA ASP A 12 -18.72 -4.18 5.73
C ASP A 12 -19.38 -5.34 6.46
N ARG A 13 -19.97 -6.28 5.72
CA ARG A 13 -20.58 -7.49 6.28
C ARG A 13 -19.58 -8.38 6.99
N TYR A 14 -18.41 -8.58 6.40
CA TYR A 14 -17.35 -9.36 7.05
C TYR A 14 -16.92 -8.72 8.38
N ARG A 15 -16.86 -7.40 8.48
CA ARG A 15 -16.60 -6.71 9.76
C ARG A 15 -17.69 -6.97 10.80
N HIS A 16 -18.95 -7.06 10.40
CA HIS A 16 -20.04 -7.46 11.31
C HIS A 16 -19.92 -8.93 11.71
N PHE A 17 -19.62 -9.83 10.77
CA PHE A 17 -19.37 -11.24 11.06
C PHE A 17 -18.24 -11.45 12.07
N GLN A 18 -17.15 -10.68 11.96
CA GLN A 18 -16.01 -10.76 12.88
C GLN A 18 -16.32 -10.30 14.31
N LYS A 19 -17.41 -9.55 14.52
CA LYS A 19 -17.88 -9.13 15.86
C LYS A 19 -18.73 -10.19 16.56
N LEU A 20 -19.15 -11.23 15.86
CA LEU A 20 -19.89 -12.36 16.44
C LEU A 20 -18.96 -13.17 17.39
N SER A 21 -19.56 -13.89 18.33
CA SER A 21 -18.82 -14.83 19.18
C SER A 21 -18.15 -15.93 18.36
N ASP A 22 -17.09 -16.55 18.89
CA ASP A 22 -16.42 -17.67 18.22
C ASP A 22 -17.37 -18.84 17.97
N ASP A 23 -18.24 -19.15 18.94
CA ASP A 23 -19.30 -20.15 18.82
C ASP A 23 -20.29 -19.83 17.69
N ALA A 24 -20.71 -18.56 17.54
CA ALA A 24 -21.60 -18.15 16.46
C ALA A 24 -20.97 -18.28 15.08
N LYS A 25 -19.66 -17.97 14.97
CA LYS A 25 -18.90 -18.12 13.73
C LYS A 25 -18.71 -19.59 13.36
N GLU A 26 -18.34 -20.44 14.33
CA GLU A 26 -18.20 -21.89 14.14
C GLU A 26 -19.53 -22.54 13.75
N THR A 27 -20.62 -22.14 14.42
CA THR A 27 -21.97 -22.62 14.11
C THR A 27 -22.36 -22.29 12.68
N ALA A 28 -22.09 -21.07 12.21
CA ALA A 28 -22.38 -20.65 10.84
C ALA A 28 -21.57 -21.46 9.81
N GLU A 29 -20.28 -21.69 10.06
CA GLU A 29 -19.42 -22.49 9.19
C GLU A 29 -19.87 -23.95 9.12
N ARG A 30 -20.15 -24.58 10.26
CA ARG A 30 -20.66 -25.97 10.32
C ARG A 30 -22.03 -26.11 9.66
N ALA A 31 -22.91 -25.13 9.85
CA ALA A 31 -24.20 -25.10 9.18
C ALA A 31 -24.03 -25.03 7.67
N TYR A 32 -23.16 -24.14 7.17
CA TYR A 32 -22.86 -24.07 5.75
C TYR A 32 -22.30 -25.37 5.19
N GLU A 33 -21.33 -26.00 5.87
CA GLU A 33 -20.71 -27.25 5.42
C GLU A 33 -21.70 -28.42 5.37
N SER A 34 -22.65 -28.46 6.29
CA SER A 34 -23.70 -29.49 6.29
C SER A 34 -24.71 -29.19 5.17
N LEU A 35 -25.13 -27.94 5.07
CA LEU A 35 -26.14 -27.51 4.13
C LEU A 35 -25.66 -27.53 2.69
N LYS A 36 -24.39 -27.23 2.37
CA LYS A 36 -23.90 -27.17 0.98
C LYS A 36 -24.04 -28.50 0.23
N THR A 37 -24.18 -29.62 0.95
CA THR A 37 -24.42 -30.95 0.37
C THR A 37 -25.92 -31.27 0.18
N GLU A 38 -26.79 -30.75 1.05
CA GLU A 38 -28.25 -30.89 0.97
C GLU A 38 -28.90 -29.83 0.06
N ILE A 39 -28.30 -28.64 0.02
CA ILE A 39 -28.65 -27.48 -0.79
C ILE A 39 -28.04 -27.67 -2.17
N GLY A 40 -28.69 -28.46 -3.02
CA GLY A 40 -28.46 -28.44 -4.47
C GLY A 40 -29.00 -27.17 -5.14
N LEU A 41 -28.73 -25.99 -4.57
CA LEU A 41 -29.56 -24.80 -4.80
C LEU A 41 -28.75 -23.63 -5.33
N ALA A 42 -28.56 -23.59 -6.64
CA ALA A 42 -28.79 -22.32 -7.29
C ALA A 42 -30.31 -22.10 -7.23
N THR A 43 -30.81 -21.05 -6.58
CA THR A 43 -32.21 -20.54 -6.64
C THR A 43 -33.24 -21.02 -5.60
N THR A 44 -32.87 -21.46 -4.39
CA THR A 44 -33.90 -21.77 -3.38
C THR A 44 -34.48 -20.50 -2.71
N PRO A 45 -35.81 -20.38 -2.60
CA PRO A 45 -36.46 -19.27 -1.88
C PRO A 45 -36.08 -19.22 -0.40
N VAL A 46 -35.94 -18.01 0.16
CA VAL A 46 -35.55 -17.81 1.57
C VAL A 46 -36.41 -18.59 2.57
N GLY A 47 -37.73 -18.68 2.35
CA GLY A 47 -38.61 -19.44 3.25
C GLY A 47 -38.21 -20.91 3.35
N LYS A 48 -37.93 -21.56 2.22
CA LYS A 48 -37.43 -22.94 2.20
C LYS A 48 -36.06 -23.07 2.87
N THR A 49 -35.19 -22.07 2.73
CA THR A 49 -33.90 -22.06 3.43
C THR A 49 -34.07 -21.96 4.94
N ILE A 50 -35.03 -21.16 5.43
CA ILE A 50 -35.35 -21.07 6.85
C ILE A 50 -35.83 -22.43 7.38
N ASP A 51 -36.71 -23.12 6.65
CA ASP A 51 -37.18 -24.45 7.04
C ASP A 51 -36.03 -25.48 7.11
N LEU A 52 -35.10 -25.43 6.14
CA LEU A 52 -33.89 -26.26 6.14
C LEU A 52 -33.00 -25.94 7.34
N LEU A 53 -32.79 -24.66 7.66
CA LEU A 53 -32.01 -24.22 8.82
C LEU A 53 -32.66 -24.64 10.14
N GLN A 54 -34.00 -24.58 10.23
CA GLN A 54 -34.73 -25.09 11.39
C GLN A 54 -34.56 -26.61 11.54
N SER A 55 -34.61 -27.36 10.43
CA SER A 55 -34.33 -28.79 10.45
C SER A 55 -32.87 -29.11 10.80
N PHE A 56 -31.91 -28.26 10.42
CA PHE A 56 -30.51 -28.42 10.80
C PHE A 56 -30.34 -28.20 12.30
N LEU A 57 -30.89 -27.09 12.81
CA LEU A 57 -30.82 -26.73 14.22
C LEU A 57 -31.45 -27.80 15.12
N SER A 58 -32.59 -28.38 14.72
CA SER A 58 -33.27 -29.43 15.51
C SER A 58 -32.50 -30.76 15.59
N LYS A 59 -31.56 -31.01 14.67
CA LYS A 59 -30.69 -32.20 14.64
C LYS A 59 -29.32 -31.95 15.26
N SER A 60 -29.03 -30.71 15.63
CA SER A 60 -27.72 -30.26 16.10
C SER A 60 -27.75 -29.92 17.59
N ASP A 61 -26.60 -29.93 18.26
CA ASP A 61 -26.49 -29.55 19.67
C ASP A 61 -26.54 -28.02 19.92
N PHE A 62 -26.81 -27.20 18.89
CA PHE A 62 -26.80 -25.73 18.96
C PHE A 62 -28.07 -25.17 19.62
N LYS A 63 -28.12 -25.20 20.95
CA LYS A 63 -29.31 -24.84 21.74
C LYS A 63 -29.65 -23.33 21.78
N GLU A 64 -28.74 -22.45 21.37
CA GLU A 64 -28.88 -20.99 21.56
C GLU A 64 -29.10 -20.18 20.26
N CYS A 65 -29.16 -20.83 19.09
CA CYS A 65 -29.29 -20.14 17.81
C CYS A 65 -30.66 -20.38 17.15
N THR A 66 -31.33 -19.31 16.70
CA THR A 66 -32.55 -19.44 15.87
C THR A 66 -32.16 -19.58 14.39
N ALA A 67 -33.02 -20.21 13.57
CA ALA A 67 -32.77 -20.32 12.13
C ALA A 67 -32.60 -18.95 11.45
N LYS A 68 -33.31 -17.92 11.97
CA LYS A 68 -33.21 -16.55 11.52
C LYS A 68 -31.84 -15.95 11.83
N THR A 69 -31.36 -16.09 13.07
CA THR A 69 -30.03 -15.64 13.49
C THR A 69 -28.92 -16.39 12.75
N LEU A 70 -29.06 -17.70 12.56
CA LEU A 70 -28.11 -18.49 11.78
C LEU A 70 -28.03 -18.01 10.33
N LEU A 71 -29.17 -17.66 9.74
CA LEU A 71 -29.23 -17.09 8.40
C LEU A 71 -28.51 -15.73 8.31
N GLU A 72 -28.65 -14.86 9.32
CA GLU A 72 -27.88 -13.61 9.41
C GLU A 72 -26.39 -13.90 9.41
N HIS A 73 -25.94 -14.84 10.26
CA HIS A 73 -24.52 -15.19 10.34
C HIS A 73 -24.00 -15.76 9.01
N LEU A 74 -24.79 -16.59 8.32
CA LEU A 74 -24.45 -17.13 7.00
C LEU A 74 -24.29 -16.04 5.94
N VAL A 75 -25.20 -15.05 5.94
CA VAL A 75 -25.15 -13.91 5.01
C VAL A 75 -24.00 -12.96 5.33
N LEU A 76 -23.75 -12.68 6.61
CA LEU A 76 -22.64 -11.84 7.07
C LEU A 76 -21.28 -12.48 6.77
N GLY A 77 -21.19 -13.80 6.90
CA GLY A 77 -19.98 -14.58 6.64
C GLY A 77 -19.68 -14.82 5.16
N GLY A 78 -20.64 -14.51 4.27
CA GLY A 78 -20.53 -14.76 2.84
C GLY A 78 -20.81 -16.19 2.43
N TYR A 79 -21.31 -17.03 3.33
CA TYR A 79 -21.64 -18.42 3.02
C TYR A 79 -22.86 -18.50 2.10
N VAL A 80 -23.74 -17.49 2.17
CA VAL A 80 -24.96 -17.41 1.37
C VAL A 80 -25.14 -16.00 0.82
N ALA A 81 -25.40 -15.91 -0.48
CA ALA A 81 -25.82 -14.67 -1.12
C ALA A 81 -27.35 -14.57 -1.18
N VAL A 82 -27.85 -13.34 -1.10
CA VAL A 82 -29.28 -13.03 -1.30
C VAL A 82 -29.40 -12.30 -2.63
N VAL A 83 -30.20 -12.86 -3.56
CA VAL A 83 -30.45 -12.27 -4.88
C VAL A 83 -31.91 -11.85 -4.99
N GLU A 84 -32.17 -10.59 -5.35
CA GLU A 84 -33.52 -10.11 -5.67
C GLU A 84 -33.90 -10.49 -7.12
N GLN A 85 -35.09 -11.08 -7.30
CA GLN A 85 -35.57 -11.58 -8.60
C GLN A 85 -35.74 -10.50 -9.69
N SER A 86 -35.79 -9.22 -9.33
CA SER A 86 -36.11 -8.14 -10.27
C SER A 86 -34.91 -7.62 -11.09
N GLN A 87 -33.66 -7.75 -10.62
CA GLN A 87 -32.50 -7.14 -11.30
C GLN A 87 -31.12 -7.83 -11.13
N ASN A 88 -31.00 -9.07 -10.67
CA ASN A 88 -29.68 -9.70 -10.41
C ASN A 88 -28.76 -8.81 -9.53
N ARG A 89 -29.33 -7.98 -8.65
CA ARG A 89 -28.59 -7.12 -7.72
C ARG A 89 -28.58 -7.79 -6.35
N VAL A 90 -27.39 -7.93 -5.76
CA VAL A 90 -27.25 -8.25 -4.33
C VAL A 90 -27.67 -6.99 -3.58
N THR A 91 -28.82 -7.02 -2.91
CA THR A 91 -29.36 -5.85 -2.23
C THR A 91 -28.61 -5.57 -0.92
N GLN A 92 -28.41 -4.28 -0.63
CA GLN A 92 -28.06 -3.76 0.69
C GLN A 92 -29.23 -3.99 1.64
N LEU A 93 -29.32 -5.20 2.18
CA LEU A 93 -30.30 -5.54 3.21
C LEU A 93 -29.62 -5.39 4.56
N ASP A 94 -29.91 -4.28 5.23
CA ASP A 94 -29.45 -3.97 6.59
C ASP A 94 -30.23 -4.76 7.65
N HIS A 95 -31.44 -5.23 7.34
CA HIS A 95 -32.27 -6.02 8.25
C HIS A 95 -33.04 -7.13 7.51
N LEU A 96 -33.09 -8.33 8.10
CA LEU A 96 -33.78 -9.49 7.52
C LEU A 96 -35.30 -9.30 7.31
N ALA A 97 -35.91 -8.24 7.85
CA ALA A 97 -37.36 -8.03 7.80
C ALA A 97 -37.91 -7.95 6.37
N ASP A 98 -37.10 -7.58 5.38
CA ASP A 98 -37.50 -7.43 3.98
C ASP A 98 -37.19 -8.66 3.09
N LEU A 99 -36.58 -9.72 3.63
CA LEU A 99 -36.17 -10.90 2.86
C LEU A 99 -37.32 -11.81 2.41
N HIS A 100 -38.49 -11.69 3.03
CA HIS A 100 -39.53 -12.71 2.98
C HIS A 100 -40.26 -12.79 1.63
N ASN A 101 -40.15 -11.76 0.77
CA ASN A 101 -41.03 -11.65 -0.38
C ASN A 101 -40.40 -11.97 -1.75
N TYR A 102 -39.08 -11.82 -1.96
CA TYR A 102 -38.50 -11.91 -3.33
C TYR A 102 -37.04 -12.42 -3.46
N ALA A 103 -36.49 -13.07 -2.43
CA ALA A 103 -35.07 -13.46 -2.42
C ALA A 103 -34.82 -14.96 -2.70
N SER A 104 -33.78 -15.24 -3.49
CA SER A 104 -33.21 -16.59 -3.66
C SER A 104 -31.80 -16.65 -3.10
N MET A 105 -31.44 -17.80 -2.51
CA MET A 105 -30.11 -18.04 -1.96
C MET A 105 -29.22 -18.79 -2.93
N LEU A 106 -27.97 -18.35 -3.06
CA LEU A 106 -26.92 -19.00 -3.84
C LEU A 106 -25.76 -19.37 -2.92
N PRO A 107 -25.34 -20.65 -2.85
CA PRO A 107 -24.05 -21.01 -2.30
C PRO A 107 -22.96 -20.48 -3.25
N LEU A 108 -21.86 -19.99 -2.68
CA LEU A 108 -20.71 -19.59 -3.47
C LEU A 108 -20.13 -20.82 -4.18
N MET A 109 -20.09 -20.79 -5.52
CA MET A 109 -19.46 -21.86 -6.31
C MET A 109 -17.99 -21.99 -5.90
N HIS A 110 -17.58 -23.20 -5.50
CA HIS A 110 -16.24 -23.44 -4.92
C HIS A 110 -15.10 -23.24 -5.94
N ASP A 111 -15.40 -23.34 -7.24
CA ASP A 111 -14.41 -23.21 -8.31
C ASP A 111 -14.24 -21.78 -8.84
N VAL A 112 -14.95 -20.80 -8.23
CA VAL A 112 -14.94 -19.41 -8.69
C VAL A 112 -14.41 -18.49 -7.59
N VAL A 113 -13.41 -17.69 -7.96
CA VAL A 113 -12.88 -16.64 -7.08
C VAL A 113 -13.89 -15.49 -7.03
N SER A 114 -14.58 -15.33 -5.91
CA SER A 114 -15.51 -14.24 -5.60
C SER A 114 -14.88 -13.23 -4.62
N VAL A 115 -15.47 -12.03 -4.49
CA VAL A 115 -15.03 -11.05 -3.47
C VAL A 115 -15.06 -11.66 -2.07
N TRP A 116 -16.09 -12.45 -1.76
CA TRP A 116 -16.19 -13.20 -0.51
C TRP A 116 -15.02 -14.17 -0.31
N SER A 117 -14.64 -14.93 -1.34
CA SER A 117 -13.57 -15.92 -1.22
C SER A 117 -12.20 -15.30 -0.92
N VAL A 118 -11.96 -14.04 -1.31
CA VAL A 118 -10.68 -13.34 -1.13
C VAL A 118 -10.64 -12.39 0.07
N ARG A 119 -11.70 -12.38 0.91
CA ARG A 119 -11.80 -11.50 2.09
C ARG A 119 -10.71 -11.78 3.12
N HIS A 120 -10.35 -13.05 3.31
CA HIS A 120 -9.32 -13.45 4.26
C HIS A 120 -7.94 -13.13 3.69
N GLY A 121 -7.16 -12.31 4.40
CA GLY A 121 -5.85 -11.84 3.94
C GLY A 121 -5.88 -10.57 3.08
N ALA A 122 -7.05 -10.00 2.82
CA ALA A 122 -7.13 -8.70 2.14
C ALA A 122 -6.51 -7.59 2.99
N ASN A 123 -5.65 -6.77 2.39
CA ASN A 123 -5.05 -5.60 3.05
C ASN A 123 -5.57 -4.27 2.50
N HIS A 124 -6.17 -4.29 1.30
CA HIS A 124 -6.80 -3.14 0.66
C HIS A 124 -7.93 -3.63 -0.26
N ALA A 125 -9.07 -2.94 -0.26
CA ALA A 125 -10.15 -3.17 -1.20
C ALA A 125 -10.95 -1.88 -1.45
N GLY A 126 -11.38 -1.67 -2.69
CA GLY A 126 -12.14 -0.47 -3.07
C GLY A 126 -12.44 -0.39 -4.56
N THR A 127 -13.34 0.52 -4.92
CA THR A 127 -13.69 0.81 -6.31
C THR A 127 -12.70 1.81 -6.89
N LEU A 128 -12.09 1.45 -8.02
CA LEU A 128 -11.09 2.24 -8.73
C LEU A 128 -11.52 2.46 -10.18
N THR A 129 -10.86 3.41 -10.85
CA THR A 129 -10.99 3.57 -12.30
C THR A 129 -9.85 2.84 -12.99
N ARG A 130 -10.21 1.87 -13.83
CA ARG A 130 -9.31 1.11 -14.69
C ARG A 130 -9.24 1.78 -16.06
N MET A 131 -8.04 2.04 -16.56
CA MET A 131 -7.87 2.61 -17.89
C MET A 131 -7.65 1.50 -18.91
N GLY A 132 -8.60 1.34 -19.84
CA GLY A 132 -8.50 0.44 -20.98
C GLY A 132 -8.31 1.20 -22.30
N LYS A 133 -7.67 0.57 -23.29
CA LYS A 133 -7.76 1.02 -24.69
C LYS A 133 -9.00 0.39 -25.32
N ILE A 134 -10.03 1.19 -25.57
CA ILE A 134 -11.14 0.81 -26.44
C ILE A 134 -11.05 1.73 -27.65
N THR A 135 -10.49 1.23 -28.75
CA THR A 135 -10.08 2.04 -29.92
C THR A 135 -9.06 3.12 -29.54
N SER A 136 -8.81 4.12 -30.40
CA SER A 136 -7.82 5.18 -30.16
C SER A 136 -8.13 6.11 -28.98
N GLU A 137 -9.18 5.83 -28.22
CA GLU A 137 -9.63 6.59 -27.05
C GLU A 137 -9.42 5.78 -25.76
N ILE A 138 -8.94 6.46 -24.73
CA ILE A 138 -8.74 5.86 -23.40
C ILE A 138 -10.04 6.08 -22.62
N SER A 139 -10.78 5.01 -22.30
CA SER A 139 -11.99 5.08 -21.48
C SER A 139 -11.76 4.41 -20.13
N GLY A 140 -12.19 5.09 -19.06
CA GLY A 140 -12.16 4.54 -17.70
C GLY A 140 -13.33 3.59 -17.45
N GLU A 141 -13.06 2.37 -17.01
CA GLU A 141 -14.05 1.41 -16.51
C GLU A 141 -13.99 1.39 -14.98
N SER A 142 -15.15 1.43 -14.32
CA SER A 142 -15.19 1.22 -12.86
C SER A 142 -14.93 -0.25 -12.56
N VAL A 143 -13.93 -0.51 -11.71
CA VAL A 143 -13.55 -1.86 -11.29
C VAL A 143 -13.44 -1.90 -9.78
N TYR A 144 -13.84 -3.01 -9.17
CA TYR A 144 -13.60 -3.25 -7.76
C TYR A 144 -12.34 -4.10 -7.58
N VAL A 145 -11.39 -3.62 -6.79
CA VAL A 145 -10.06 -4.22 -6.65
C VAL A 145 -9.85 -4.71 -5.22
N VAL A 146 -9.26 -5.88 -5.06
CA VAL A 146 -8.83 -6.43 -3.77
C VAL A 146 -7.37 -6.84 -3.85
N VAL A 147 -6.55 -6.31 -2.94
CA VAL A 147 -5.15 -6.72 -2.74
C VAL A 147 -5.11 -7.69 -1.56
N ASN A 148 -4.50 -8.86 -1.75
CA ASN A 148 -4.48 -9.94 -0.75
C ASN A 148 -3.06 -10.43 -0.45
N GLU A 149 -2.65 -10.32 0.83
CA GLU A 149 -1.30 -10.65 1.29
C GLU A 149 -1.05 -12.14 1.47
N ILE A 150 -2.09 -12.94 1.72
CA ILE A 150 -1.98 -14.39 1.92
C ILE A 150 -1.83 -15.08 0.58
N THR A 151 -2.72 -14.76 -0.35
CA THR A 151 -2.70 -15.32 -1.71
C THR A 151 -1.70 -14.61 -2.64
N LYS A 152 -1.02 -13.56 -2.15
CA LYS A 152 -0.05 -12.75 -2.92
C LYS A 152 -0.62 -12.33 -4.28
N SER A 153 -1.84 -11.82 -4.29
CA SER A 153 -2.60 -11.59 -5.52
C SER A 153 -3.36 -10.27 -5.52
N LEU A 154 -3.54 -9.69 -6.71
CA LEU A 154 -4.45 -8.59 -7.01
C LEU A 154 -5.65 -9.12 -7.77
N TYR A 155 -6.84 -8.95 -7.22
CA TYR A 155 -8.10 -9.40 -7.81
C TYR A 155 -8.89 -8.21 -8.31
N LEU A 156 -9.42 -8.31 -9.53
CA LEU A 156 -10.34 -7.35 -10.12
C LEU A 156 -11.72 -8.00 -10.25
N PHE A 157 -12.75 -7.21 -9.99
CA PHE A 157 -14.15 -7.61 -9.99
C PHE A 157 -15.01 -6.53 -10.65
N SER A 158 -16.16 -6.92 -11.19
CA SER A 158 -17.13 -5.97 -11.75
C SER A 158 -17.85 -5.13 -10.70
N SER A 159 -17.88 -5.59 -9.44
CA SER A 159 -18.46 -4.89 -8.29
C SER A 159 -17.91 -5.44 -6.98
N ASP A 160 -18.17 -4.73 -5.88
CA ASP A 160 -17.85 -5.14 -4.51
C ASP A 160 -18.62 -6.38 -4.01
N THR A 161 -19.54 -6.89 -4.82
CA THR A 161 -20.42 -8.04 -4.54
C THR A 161 -20.26 -9.16 -5.57
N ALA A 162 -19.30 -9.03 -6.50
CA ALA A 162 -19.17 -9.96 -7.62
C ALA A 162 -18.83 -11.39 -7.18
N PHE A 163 -19.49 -12.36 -7.81
CA PHE A 163 -19.27 -13.79 -7.61
C PHE A 163 -18.12 -14.37 -8.43
N LYS A 164 -17.51 -13.55 -9.30
CA LYS A 164 -16.42 -13.98 -10.18
C LYS A 164 -15.44 -12.83 -10.41
N ALA A 165 -14.16 -13.12 -10.21
CA ALA A 165 -13.06 -12.25 -10.58
C ALA A 165 -13.01 -12.09 -12.10
N THR A 166 -12.91 -10.85 -12.57
CA THR A 166 -12.69 -10.53 -13.98
C THR A 166 -11.23 -10.71 -14.37
N LYS A 167 -10.31 -10.50 -13.41
CA LYS A 167 -8.87 -10.70 -13.58
C LYS A 167 -8.21 -11.02 -12.24
N VAL A 168 -7.15 -11.83 -12.29
CA VAL A 168 -6.30 -12.16 -11.14
C VAL A 168 -4.84 -12.03 -11.56
N LEU A 169 -4.07 -11.23 -10.83
CA LEU A 169 -2.63 -11.08 -11.04
C LEU A 169 -1.87 -11.63 -9.84
N SER A 170 -0.87 -12.49 -10.09
CA SER A 170 0.04 -12.98 -9.06
C SER A 170 1.10 -11.92 -8.77
N LEU A 171 1.11 -11.38 -7.56
CA LEU A 171 2.02 -10.31 -7.15
C LEU A 171 3.43 -10.80 -6.85
N SER A 172 3.65 -12.08 -6.54
CA SER A 172 4.99 -12.61 -6.25
C SER A 172 6.03 -12.40 -7.35
N ASN A 173 5.59 -12.26 -8.61
CA ASN A 173 6.44 -11.99 -9.77
C ASN A 173 6.04 -10.70 -10.49
N ALA A 174 5.22 -9.86 -9.85
CA ALA A 174 4.76 -8.62 -10.44
C ALA A 174 5.71 -7.47 -10.12
N LEU A 175 5.87 -6.58 -11.08
CA LEU A 175 6.49 -5.28 -10.92
C LEU A 175 5.38 -4.24 -10.73
N VAL A 176 5.52 -3.36 -9.75
CA VAL A 176 4.60 -2.24 -9.54
C VAL A 176 5.36 -0.92 -9.63
N GLN A 177 4.78 0.06 -10.31
CA GLN A 177 5.37 1.38 -10.50
C GLN A 177 4.29 2.46 -10.62
N PHE A 178 4.66 3.72 -10.41
CA PHE A 178 3.78 4.81 -10.83
C PHE A 178 3.77 4.92 -12.36
N ASP A 179 2.63 5.27 -12.92
CA ASP A 179 2.42 5.44 -14.36
C ASP A 179 2.04 6.89 -14.66
N GLY A 180 2.96 7.61 -15.31
CA GLY A 180 2.77 9.01 -15.71
C GLY A 180 1.89 9.17 -16.95
N SER A 181 1.48 8.09 -17.63
CA SER A 181 0.58 8.18 -18.78
C SER A 181 -0.86 8.52 -18.40
N VAL A 182 -1.22 8.38 -17.12
CA VAL A 182 -2.53 8.67 -16.56
C VAL A 182 -2.40 9.38 -15.20
N LYS A 183 -3.40 10.20 -14.84
CA LYS A 183 -3.36 10.97 -13.59
C LYS A 183 -3.28 10.03 -12.38
N ASN A 184 -2.28 10.24 -11.54
CA ASN A 184 -1.98 9.43 -10.35
C ASN A 184 -1.89 7.92 -10.63
N GLY A 185 -1.45 7.49 -11.82
CA GLY A 185 -1.47 6.08 -12.21
C GLY A 185 -0.58 5.15 -11.40
N VAL A 186 -1.03 3.90 -11.22
CA VAL A 186 -0.21 2.77 -10.76
C VAL A 186 -0.29 1.66 -11.80
N LEU A 187 0.86 1.29 -12.35
CA LEU A 187 1.03 0.16 -13.26
C LEU A 187 1.49 -1.06 -12.47
N VAL A 188 0.73 -2.14 -12.55
CA VAL A 188 1.12 -3.48 -12.09
C VAL A 188 1.38 -4.32 -13.32
N SER A 189 2.59 -4.86 -13.48
CA SER A 189 3.00 -5.61 -14.67
C SER A 189 3.60 -6.96 -14.32
N MET A 190 3.34 -7.94 -15.17
CA MET A 190 3.91 -9.28 -15.19
C MET A 190 4.60 -9.49 -16.56
N SER A 191 5.24 -10.64 -16.78
CA SER A 191 5.99 -10.92 -18.02
C SER A 191 5.15 -10.80 -19.31
N SER A 192 3.84 -11.02 -19.25
CA SER A 192 2.95 -11.00 -20.43
C SER A 192 1.65 -10.22 -20.24
N ASP A 193 1.45 -9.58 -19.09
CA ASP A 193 0.18 -8.92 -18.76
C ASP A 193 0.45 -7.71 -17.87
N PHE A 194 -0.44 -6.73 -17.89
CA PHE A 194 -0.36 -5.55 -17.03
C PHE A 194 -1.73 -4.99 -16.70
N GLU A 195 -1.76 -4.11 -15.72
CA GLU A 195 -2.95 -3.41 -15.28
C GLU A 195 -2.58 -2.00 -14.83
N VAL A 196 -3.34 -1.01 -15.33
CA VAL A 196 -3.15 0.40 -14.97
C VAL A 196 -4.36 0.86 -14.17
N LEU A 197 -4.11 1.15 -12.90
CA LEU A 197 -5.10 1.67 -11.96
C LEU A 197 -4.92 3.18 -11.83
N THR A 198 -6.04 3.92 -11.77
CA THR A 198 -6.04 5.38 -11.60
C THR A 198 -6.77 5.78 -10.32
N PHE A 199 -6.35 6.91 -9.77
CA PHE A 199 -6.76 7.39 -8.45
C PHE A 199 -7.04 8.89 -8.49
N ASP A 200 -7.96 9.35 -7.63
CA ASP A 200 -8.34 10.76 -7.60
C ASP A 200 -7.21 11.62 -7.05
N THR A 201 -6.48 11.08 -6.08
CA THR A 201 -5.33 11.75 -5.44
C THR A 201 -4.04 10.94 -5.53
N LYS A 202 -2.92 11.66 -5.44
CA LYS A 202 -1.59 11.05 -5.31
C LYS A 202 -1.46 10.20 -4.05
N ALA A 203 -1.99 10.67 -2.92
CA ALA A 203 -1.94 9.95 -1.65
C ALA A 203 -2.64 8.59 -1.73
N GLU A 204 -3.80 8.50 -2.41
CA GLU A 204 -4.46 7.23 -2.68
C GLU A 204 -3.58 6.31 -3.54
N SER A 205 -2.99 6.82 -4.62
CA SER A 205 -2.10 6.01 -5.47
C SER A 205 -0.90 5.45 -4.69
N GLU A 206 -0.32 6.22 -3.78
CA GLU A 206 0.77 5.80 -2.89
C GLU A 206 0.31 4.73 -1.90
N GLU A 207 -0.90 4.87 -1.34
CA GLU A 207 -1.45 3.90 -0.40
C GLU A 207 -1.73 2.55 -1.07
N TRP A 208 -2.29 2.56 -2.28
CA TRP A 208 -2.54 1.35 -3.06
C TRP A 208 -1.26 0.71 -3.57
N LEU A 209 -0.28 1.50 -4.02
CA LEU A 209 1.02 0.97 -4.38
C LEU A 209 1.68 0.26 -3.19
N ASN A 210 1.61 0.85 -1.99
CA ASN A 210 2.14 0.24 -0.76
C ASN A 210 1.42 -1.07 -0.39
N SER A 211 0.09 -1.17 -0.58
CA SER A 211 -0.63 -2.42 -0.31
C SER A 211 -0.20 -3.53 -1.27
N ILE A 212 0.02 -3.21 -2.55
CA ILE A 212 0.50 -4.13 -3.59
C ILE A 212 1.92 -4.63 -3.26
N LEU A 213 2.80 -3.73 -2.79
CA LEU A 213 4.15 -4.10 -2.32
C LEU A 213 4.10 -5.02 -1.10
N ASN A 214 3.26 -4.71 -0.11
CA ASN A 214 3.09 -5.57 1.07
C ASN A 214 2.53 -6.96 0.70
N ALA A 215 1.76 -7.04 -0.38
CA ALA A 215 1.25 -8.29 -0.94
C ALA A 215 2.24 -9.02 -1.86
N GLY A 216 3.49 -8.55 -1.98
CA GLY A 216 4.60 -9.31 -2.56
C GLY A 216 5.08 -8.83 -3.93
N ALA A 217 4.51 -7.76 -4.49
CA ALA A 217 5.05 -7.14 -5.69
C ALA A 217 6.42 -6.51 -5.42
N THR A 218 7.23 -6.42 -6.48
CA THR A 218 8.50 -5.68 -6.44
C THR A 218 8.30 -4.30 -7.03
N TYR A 219 8.72 -3.25 -6.32
CA TYR A 219 8.68 -1.91 -6.90
C TYR A 219 9.69 -1.81 -8.03
N ARG A 220 9.26 -1.35 -9.19
CA ARG A 220 10.15 -0.85 -10.23
C ARG A 220 10.01 0.66 -10.26
N GLU A 221 11.12 1.36 -10.09
CA GLU A 221 11.06 2.78 -10.35
C GLU A 221 10.90 2.97 -11.87
N ALA A 222 9.93 3.81 -12.28
CA ALA A 222 9.92 4.34 -13.62
C ALA A 222 11.15 5.24 -13.73
N HIS A 223 12.32 4.66 -13.96
CA HIS A 223 13.56 5.42 -14.02
C HIS A 223 13.37 6.47 -15.10
N ASN A 224 13.49 7.73 -14.69
CA ASN A 224 13.62 8.81 -15.63
C ASN A 224 14.88 8.47 -16.43
N LYS A 225 14.75 8.07 -17.71
CA LYS A 225 15.87 7.56 -18.54
C LYS A 225 17.08 8.49 -18.54
N ALA A 226 16.87 9.78 -18.28
CA ALA A 226 17.92 10.78 -18.09
C ALA A 226 18.92 10.42 -16.97
N ILE A 227 18.51 9.67 -15.95
CA ILE A 227 19.34 9.33 -14.78
C ILE A 227 20.15 8.04 -14.99
N GLU A 228 19.79 7.21 -15.98
CA GLU A 228 20.56 5.99 -16.32
C GLU A 228 22.01 6.32 -16.74
N ASN A 229 22.22 7.49 -17.34
CA ASN A 229 23.54 7.95 -17.78
C ASN A 229 24.32 8.72 -16.70
N VAL A 230 23.70 9.05 -15.56
CA VAL A 230 24.38 9.78 -14.48
C VAL A 230 25.32 8.83 -13.77
N THR A 231 26.60 9.20 -13.73
CA THR A 231 27.65 8.38 -13.12
C THR A 231 28.02 8.82 -11.72
N SER A 232 27.89 10.12 -11.43
CA SER A 232 28.24 10.72 -10.14
C SER A 232 27.11 11.56 -9.56
N PHE A 233 26.99 11.55 -8.23
CA PHE A 233 26.14 12.46 -7.47
C PHE A 233 26.40 13.94 -7.83
N TYR A 234 27.64 14.28 -8.17
CA TYR A 234 28.04 15.66 -8.48
C TYR A 234 27.48 16.22 -9.79
N GLU A 235 26.93 15.37 -10.67
CA GLU A 235 26.28 15.81 -11.91
C GLU A 235 24.84 16.30 -11.67
N LEU A 236 24.30 16.07 -10.47
CA LEU A 236 22.91 16.34 -10.14
C LEU A 236 22.72 17.76 -9.61
N ASN A 237 21.49 18.25 -9.78
CA ASN A 237 21.01 19.50 -9.21
C ASN A 237 19.72 19.23 -8.44
N ASP A 238 19.47 20.02 -7.42
CA ASP A 238 18.20 20.06 -6.67
C ASP A 238 17.85 21.52 -6.36
N ARG A 239 16.91 21.78 -5.45
CA ARG A 239 16.52 23.12 -5.03
C ARG A 239 16.58 23.29 -3.52
N ASP A 240 17.02 24.47 -3.07
CA ASP A 240 16.99 24.82 -1.65
C ASP A 240 15.59 25.21 -1.18
N MET A 241 15.45 25.48 0.12
CA MET A 241 14.22 25.95 0.75
C MET A 241 13.63 27.24 0.16
N HIS A 242 14.39 27.99 -0.64
CA HIS A 242 13.94 29.20 -1.34
C HIS A 242 13.64 28.95 -2.82
N GLY A 243 13.68 27.69 -3.28
CA GLY A 243 13.47 27.28 -4.66
C GLY A 243 14.65 27.59 -5.60
N GLN A 244 15.80 27.99 -5.06
CA GLN A 244 17.00 28.28 -5.86
C GLN A 244 17.71 26.98 -6.22
N SER A 245 18.26 26.93 -7.44
CA SER A 245 18.99 25.75 -7.90
C SER A 245 20.27 25.53 -7.10
N VAL A 246 20.46 24.31 -6.63
CA VAL A 246 21.63 23.87 -5.87
C VAL A 246 22.33 22.75 -6.62
N SER A 247 23.57 22.99 -7.06
CA SER A 247 24.39 21.94 -7.68
C SER A 247 25.01 21.05 -6.62
N MET A 248 24.86 19.73 -6.77
CA MET A 248 25.51 18.76 -5.88
C MET A 248 27.04 18.77 -6.03
N SER A 249 27.57 19.33 -7.11
CA SER A 249 29.01 19.51 -7.32
C SER A 249 29.70 20.36 -6.25
N GLN A 250 28.96 21.21 -5.52
CA GLN A 250 29.53 22.00 -4.42
C GLN A 250 29.99 21.15 -3.23
N TYR A 251 29.51 19.90 -3.16
CA TYR A 251 29.89 18.94 -2.13
C TYR A 251 31.05 18.03 -2.57
N LYS A 252 31.74 18.38 -3.65
CA LYS A 252 32.87 17.62 -4.18
C LYS A 252 33.98 17.46 -3.13
N GLY A 253 34.46 16.23 -2.96
CA GLY A 253 35.50 15.90 -1.99
C GLY A 253 35.01 15.80 -0.54
N LYS A 254 33.70 15.96 -0.28
CA LYS A 254 33.08 15.70 1.02
C LYS A 254 32.46 14.32 1.05
N VAL A 255 32.46 13.68 2.22
CA VAL A 255 31.59 12.53 2.49
C VAL A 255 30.19 13.11 2.71
N THR A 256 29.21 12.69 1.92
CA THR A 256 27.87 13.31 1.95
C THR A 256 26.83 12.31 2.46
N LEU A 257 26.07 12.68 3.48
CA LEU A 257 24.95 11.92 4.02
C LEU A 257 23.64 12.58 3.59
N VAL A 258 22.92 11.94 2.68
CA VAL A 258 21.60 12.36 2.19
C VAL A 258 20.51 11.66 2.98
N VAL A 259 19.56 12.42 3.54
CA VAL A 259 18.47 11.88 4.37
C VAL A 259 17.13 12.45 3.95
N ASN A 260 16.11 11.62 3.69
CA ASN A 260 14.74 12.13 3.59
C ASN A 260 14.19 12.35 5.01
N VAL A 261 13.88 13.59 5.36
CA VAL A 261 13.55 13.96 6.74
C VAL A 261 12.07 14.25 6.91
N SER A 262 11.60 14.15 8.16
CA SER A 262 10.27 14.60 8.52
C SER A 262 10.15 15.13 9.96
N SER A 263 9.19 16.01 10.21
CA SER A 263 8.86 16.72 11.44
C SER A 263 7.86 15.96 12.30
N ASN A 264 6.81 15.35 11.71
CA ASN A 264 5.75 14.67 12.46
C ASN A 264 5.88 13.14 12.45
N CYS A 265 7.10 12.63 12.35
CA CYS A 265 7.37 11.19 12.33
C CYS A 265 7.78 10.69 13.73
N GLY A 266 7.33 9.48 14.11
CA GLY A 266 7.77 8.86 15.37
C GLY A 266 9.28 8.56 15.46
N LEU A 267 10.01 8.67 14.35
CA LEU A 267 11.46 8.52 14.28
C LEU A 267 12.22 9.86 14.42
N THR A 268 11.52 10.99 14.32
CA THR A 268 12.07 12.35 14.41
C THR A 268 12.83 12.61 15.70
N PRO A 269 12.33 12.23 16.90
CA PRO A 269 13.02 12.50 18.17
C PRO A 269 14.34 11.76 18.35
N ILE A 270 14.61 10.73 17.55
CA ILE A 270 15.87 9.97 17.56
C ILE A 270 16.79 10.47 16.43
N ASN A 271 16.24 10.65 15.23
CA ASN A 271 17.06 10.91 14.05
C ASN A 271 17.67 12.31 14.03
N TYR A 272 16.91 13.37 14.33
CA TYR A 272 17.48 14.72 14.30
C TYR A 272 18.62 14.89 15.32
N PRO A 273 18.46 14.52 16.61
CA PRO A 273 19.56 14.63 17.57
C PRO A 273 20.83 13.89 17.15
N GLU A 274 20.69 12.66 16.65
CA GLU A 274 21.85 11.86 16.23
C GLU A 274 22.51 12.40 14.94
N LEU A 275 21.73 12.93 13.99
CA LEU A 275 22.28 13.61 12.82
C LEU A 275 23.03 14.88 13.21
N VAL A 276 22.49 15.68 14.14
CA VAL A 276 23.17 16.88 14.65
C VAL A 276 24.46 16.50 15.37
N GLN A 277 24.47 15.42 16.16
CA GLN A 277 25.69 14.94 16.80
C GLN A 277 26.77 14.52 15.79
N LEU A 278 26.40 13.85 14.70
CA LEU A 278 27.34 13.50 13.63
C LEU A 278 27.87 14.75 12.90
N ASP A 279 26.98 15.71 12.62
CA ASP A 279 27.30 16.97 11.97
C ASP A 279 28.29 17.79 12.83
N GLU A 280 27.99 18.03 14.10
CA GLU A 280 28.89 18.71 15.04
C GLU A 280 30.26 18.04 15.14
N LYS A 281 30.30 16.72 15.09
CA LYS A 281 31.56 15.96 15.24
C LYS A 281 32.42 15.97 13.99
N TYR A 282 31.82 15.90 12.80
CA TYR A 282 32.54 15.59 11.55
C TYR A 282 32.43 16.65 10.44
N ARG A 283 31.62 17.70 10.61
CA ARG A 283 31.47 18.74 9.57
C ARG A 283 32.79 19.36 9.16
N GLU A 284 33.61 19.74 10.15
CA GLU A 284 34.96 20.31 9.93
C GLU A 284 35.95 19.28 9.37
N GLN A 285 35.67 17.97 9.51
CA GLN A 285 36.49 16.88 8.99
C GLN A 285 36.09 16.51 7.54
N GLY A 286 35.04 17.13 7.00
CA GLY A 286 34.59 16.92 5.62
C GLY A 286 33.32 16.09 5.46
N LEU A 287 32.56 15.85 6.54
CA LEU A 287 31.19 15.35 6.44
C LEU A 287 30.25 16.49 6.01
N GLN A 288 29.30 16.18 5.13
CA GLN A 288 28.18 17.03 4.79
C GLN A 288 26.88 16.27 4.95
N ILE A 289 26.02 16.68 5.86
CA ILE A 289 24.64 16.17 5.92
C ILE A 289 23.74 17.05 5.05
N LEU A 290 22.78 16.45 4.35
CA LEU A 290 21.75 17.14 3.56
C LEU A 290 20.37 16.54 3.89
N GLY A 291 19.48 17.38 4.40
CA GLY A 291 18.11 16.99 4.71
C GLY A 291 17.15 17.30 3.56
N PHE A 292 16.36 16.32 3.15
CA PHE A 292 15.37 16.44 2.09
C PHE A 292 13.97 16.20 2.68
N PRO A 293 13.24 17.25 3.07
CA PRO A 293 11.88 17.10 3.58
C PRO A 293 10.99 16.44 2.54
N CYS A 294 10.13 15.51 2.98
CA CYS A 294 9.27 14.74 2.09
C CYS A 294 7.95 14.38 2.77
N ASN A 295 6.82 14.65 2.11
CA ASN A 295 5.49 14.42 2.68
C ASN A 295 4.83 13.10 2.26
N GLN A 296 5.51 12.26 1.46
CA GLN A 296 4.95 11.01 0.90
C GLN A 296 4.70 9.92 1.95
N PHE A 297 5.21 10.09 3.17
CA PHE A 297 5.16 9.06 4.21
C PHE A 297 4.16 9.43 5.27
N ALA A 298 2.91 8.99 5.07
CA ALA A 298 1.76 9.22 5.95
C ALA A 298 1.49 10.71 6.26
N GLY A 299 1.80 11.62 5.31
CA GLY A 299 1.53 13.04 5.47
C GLY A 299 2.28 13.69 6.64
N GLN A 300 3.45 13.15 7.01
CA GLN A 300 4.19 13.57 8.21
C GLN A 300 5.04 14.85 8.01
N GLU A 301 5.05 15.43 6.80
CA GLU A 301 5.67 16.72 6.47
C GLU A 301 4.68 17.75 5.88
N PRO A 302 3.58 18.05 6.60
CA PRO A 302 2.52 18.89 6.04
C PRO A 302 2.95 20.35 5.88
N GLY A 303 3.86 20.84 6.72
CA GLY A 303 4.18 22.27 6.84
C GLY A 303 4.89 22.89 5.63
N THR A 304 4.88 24.23 5.57
CA THR A 304 5.60 25.01 4.55
C THR A 304 7.12 24.97 4.78
N HIS A 305 7.91 25.49 3.83
CA HIS A 305 9.36 25.56 3.99
C HIS A 305 9.76 26.35 5.25
N GLU A 306 9.06 27.44 5.55
CA GLU A 306 9.27 28.26 6.74
C GLU A 306 8.97 27.48 8.02
N GLU A 307 7.83 26.79 8.07
CA GLU A 307 7.43 25.98 9.23
C GLU A 307 8.41 24.82 9.48
N ILE A 308 8.92 24.20 8.41
CA ILE A 308 9.92 23.12 8.52
C ILE A 308 11.25 23.66 9.07
N VAL A 309 11.71 24.80 8.55
CA VAL A 309 12.94 25.47 9.03
C VAL A 309 12.79 25.87 10.50
N ASP A 310 11.64 26.42 10.89
CA ASP A 310 11.36 26.77 12.28
C ASP A 310 11.29 25.54 13.18
N PHE A 311 10.66 24.46 12.73
CA PHE A 311 10.57 23.21 13.48
C PHE A 311 11.96 22.65 13.81
N VAL A 312 12.88 22.60 12.86
CA VAL A 312 14.21 21.97 13.09
C VAL A 312 15.13 22.78 14.01
N LYS A 313 14.83 24.06 14.27
CA LYS A 313 15.60 24.89 15.22
C LYS A 313 15.60 24.30 16.62
N GLN A 314 14.53 23.62 17.03
CA GLN A 314 14.45 22.96 18.35
C GLN A 314 15.51 21.85 18.52
N TYR A 315 15.99 21.28 17.42
CA TYR A 315 17.04 20.27 17.40
C TYR A 315 18.42 20.85 17.13
N ASN A 316 18.55 22.17 16.95
CA ASN A 316 19.80 22.84 16.56
C ASN A 316 20.38 22.33 15.23
N VAL A 317 19.53 22.05 14.24
CA VAL A 317 19.99 21.65 12.90
C VAL A 317 20.74 22.79 12.22
N GLN A 318 21.99 22.52 11.83
CA GLN A 318 22.86 23.46 11.12
C GLN A 318 23.20 23.01 9.69
N PHE A 319 22.91 21.74 9.37
CA PHE A 319 23.10 21.22 8.02
C PHE A 319 22.01 21.74 7.07
N PRO A 320 22.30 21.89 5.75
CA PRO A 320 21.35 22.37 4.78
C PRO A 320 20.10 21.48 4.66
N LEU A 321 18.95 22.14 4.54
CA LEU A 321 17.72 21.53 4.09
C LEU A 321 17.39 21.98 2.67
N LEU A 322 16.93 21.05 1.85
CA LEU A 322 16.46 21.28 0.47
C LEU A 322 14.95 21.50 0.47
N GLU A 323 14.36 21.91 -0.66
CA GLU A 323 12.91 22.10 -0.75
C GLU A 323 12.15 20.78 -0.47
N LYS A 324 10.94 20.91 0.03
CA LYS A 324 10.05 19.77 0.23
C LYS A 324 9.62 19.23 -1.14
N ALA A 325 10.03 18.01 -1.45
CA ALA A 325 9.65 17.35 -2.70
C ALA A 325 9.63 15.83 -2.55
N ASP A 326 9.17 15.16 -3.60
CA ASP A 326 8.99 13.73 -3.61
C ASP A 326 10.31 13.00 -3.84
N VAL A 327 10.47 11.88 -3.14
CA VAL A 327 11.62 10.98 -3.23
C VAL A 327 11.27 9.66 -3.92
N ASN A 328 9.99 9.39 -4.15
CA ASN A 328 9.46 8.24 -4.86
C ASN A 328 8.51 8.65 -5.99
N GLY A 329 8.40 7.79 -6.99
CA GLY A 329 7.46 7.94 -8.10
C GLY A 329 7.98 8.76 -9.26
N PHE A 330 7.07 9.07 -10.19
CA PHE A 330 7.42 9.72 -11.45
C PHE A 330 8.08 11.09 -11.24
N ASP A 331 7.58 11.84 -10.26
CA ASP A 331 8.10 13.16 -9.89
C ASP A 331 9.24 13.08 -8.84
N ALA A 332 9.82 11.90 -8.61
CA ALA A 332 10.91 11.76 -7.66
C ALA A 332 12.09 12.64 -8.09
N ARG A 333 12.65 13.38 -7.11
CA ARG A 333 13.80 14.24 -7.36
C ARG A 333 15.00 13.44 -7.90
N PRO A 334 15.82 14.01 -8.81
CA PRO A 334 16.90 13.28 -9.45
C PRO A 334 17.91 12.67 -8.48
N VAL A 335 18.20 13.36 -7.37
CA VAL A 335 19.08 12.86 -6.30
C VAL A 335 18.61 11.51 -5.77
N PHE A 336 17.32 11.38 -5.43
CA PHE A 336 16.81 10.11 -4.88
C PHE A 336 16.68 9.04 -5.95
N THR A 337 16.29 9.38 -7.18
CA THR A 337 16.25 8.40 -8.27
C THR A 337 17.64 7.80 -8.53
N PHE A 338 18.69 8.62 -8.56
CA PHE A 338 20.08 8.17 -8.71
C PHE A 338 20.50 7.26 -7.54
N LEU A 339 20.30 7.72 -6.30
CA LEU A 339 20.77 6.99 -5.11
C LEU A 339 20.07 5.64 -4.94
N LYS A 340 18.77 5.57 -5.19
CA LYS A 340 17.99 4.34 -5.12
C LYS A 340 18.43 3.32 -6.16
N ALA A 341 18.81 3.77 -7.36
CA ALA A 341 19.33 2.91 -8.41
C ALA A 341 20.77 2.41 -8.14
N LYS A 342 21.64 3.25 -7.56
CA LYS A 342 23.04 2.89 -7.29
C LYS A 342 23.21 2.01 -6.05
N VAL A 343 22.42 2.24 -5.01
CA VAL A 343 22.45 1.49 -3.75
C VAL A 343 21.04 1.04 -3.37
N PRO A 344 20.51 0.00 -4.06
CA PRO A 344 19.14 -0.45 -3.87
C PRO A 344 18.90 -1.02 -2.46
N GLY A 345 17.65 -1.00 -2.02
CA GLY A 345 17.26 -1.62 -0.75
C GLY A 345 17.05 -3.13 -0.89
N VAL A 346 17.08 -3.85 0.24
CA VAL A 346 16.86 -5.32 0.27
C VAL A 346 15.52 -5.76 -0.32
N PHE A 347 14.53 -4.86 -0.36
CA PHE A 347 13.18 -5.13 -0.85
C PHE A 347 12.80 -4.19 -2.01
N GLY A 348 13.79 -3.84 -2.84
CA GLY A 348 13.63 -2.93 -3.98
C GLY A 348 14.13 -1.51 -3.71
N ASP A 349 14.01 -0.69 -4.74
CA ASP A 349 14.79 0.56 -4.83
C ASP A 349 14.06 1.72 -4.15
N PHE A 350 12.73 1.69 -4.02
CA PHE A 350 11.95 2.77 -3.39
C PHE A 350 12.32 3.06 -1.93
N VAL A 351 12.17 4.31 -1.52
CA VAL A 351 12.27 4.72 -0.11
C VAL A 351 11.03 4.25 0.64
N LYS A 352 11.21 3.45 1.69
CA LYS A 352 10.08 2.84 2.43
C LYS A 352 9.41 3.78 3.42
N TRP A 353 10.17 4.73 3.98
CA TRP A 353 9.69 5.59 5.06
C TRP A 353 10.59 6.81 5.22
N ASN A 354 10.15 7.74 6.07
CA ASN A 354 10.97 8.82 6.62
C ASN A 354 12.27 8.30 7.22
N PHE A 355 13.34 9.08 7.07
CA PHE A 355 14.69 8.82 7.55
C PHE A 355 15.39 7.61 6.92
N THR A 356 15.16 7.33 5.64
CA THR A 356 16.13 6.53 4.87
C THR A 356 17.37 7.38 4.62
N LYS A 357 18.57 6.80 4.77
CA LYS A 357 19.83 7.53 4.59
C LYS A 357 20.65 6.91 3.46
N PHE A 358 21.38 7.75 2.76
CA PHE A 358 22.33 7.37 1.72
C PHE A 358 23.66 8.03 2.00
N LEU A 359 24.72 7.24 2.10
CA LEU A 359 26.07 7.72 2.27
C LEU A 359 26.79 7.70 0.92
N ILE A 360 27.46 8.80 0.62
CA ILE A 360 28.14 9.07 -0.65
C ILE A 360 29.61 9.35 -0.32
N ASP A 361 30.52 8.76 -1.09
CA ASP A 361 31.96 8.95 -0.91
C ASP A 361 32.45 10.32 -1.43
N HIS A 362 33.74 10.60 -1.21
CA HIS A 362 34.40 11.85 -1.63
C HIS A 362 34.53 12.03 -3.15
N ASN A 363 34.23 10.99 -3.94
CA ASN A 363 34.23 11.02 -5.40
C ASN A 363 32.80 11.15 -5.98
N GLY A 364 31.78 11.22 -5.12
CA GLY A 364 30.38 11.33 -5.52
C GLY A 364 29.75 9.98 -5.88
N ASN A 365 30.37 8.87 -5.52
CA ASN A 365 29.78 7.54 -5.68
C ASN A 365 28.87 7.23 -4.49
N ALA A 366 27.69 6.67 -4.76
CA ALA A 366 26.85 6.14 -3.71
C ALA A 366 27.55 4.94 -3.05
N TYR A 367 27.80 5.03 -1.74
CA TYR A 367 28.52 4.01 -0.98
C TYR A 367 27.55 3.00 -0.36
N LYS A 368 26.54 3.47 0.38
CA LYS A 368 25.61 2.59 1.10
C LYS A 368 24.29 3.27 1.44
N ARG A 369 23.25 2.46 1.59
CA ARG A 369 21.91 2.85 2.02
C ARG A 369 21.60 2.28 3.42
N TYR A 370 20.97 3.07 4.27
CA TYR A 370 20.56 2.70 5.63
C TYR A 370 19.06 2.81 5.81
N ALA A 371 18.48 1.86 6.55
CA ALA A 371 17.05 1.75 6.74
C ALA A 371 16.50 2.88 7.64
N PRO A 372 15.19 3.22 7.55
CA PRO A 372 14.53 4.19 8.42
C PRO A 372 14.85 4.04 9.92
N ARG A 373 14.84 2.80 10.41
CA ARG A 373 15.05 2.45 11.82
C ARG A 373 16.52 2.25 12.21
N GLU A 374 17.45 2.26 11.26
CA GLU A 374 18.87 2.32 11.61
C GLU A 374 19.20 3.71 12.16
N SER A 375 19.73 3.71 13.39
CA SER A 375 20.20 4.91 14.08
C SER A 375 21.38 5.52 13.31
N PRO A 376 21.41 6.85 13.08
CA PRO A 376 22.57 7.50 12.49
C PRO A 376 23.92 7.15 13.14
N LEU A 377 23.97 7.00 14.47
CA LEU A 377 25.20 6.65 15.17
C LEU A 377 25.66 5.21 14.90
N SER A 378 24.75 4.30 14.55
CA SER A 378 25.09 2.89 14.31
C SER A 378 26.02 2.67 13.12
N PHE A 379 26.08 3.63 12.17
CA PHE A 379 26.96 3.59 11.00
C PHE A 379 28.05 4.67 11.03
N GLU A 380 28.38 5.21 12.20
CA GLU A 380 29.48 6.18 12.36
C GLU A 380 30.83 5.62 11.85
N SER A 381 31.05 4.31 11.97
CA SER A 381 32.25 3.64 11.45
C SER A 381 32.39 3.74 9.93
N ASP A 382 31.29 3.65 9.19
CA ASP A 382 31.27 3.82 7.73
C ASP A 382 31.64 5.28 7.36
N ILE A 383 31.15 6.26 8.11
CA ILE A 383 31.51 7.68 7.92
C ILE A 383 33.00 7.89 8.16
N LYS A 384 33.53 7.43 9.29
CA LYS A 384 34.97 7.54 9.62
C LYS A 384 35.83 6.91 8.54
N HIS A 385 35.48 5.71 8.11
CA HIS A 385 36.20 5.00 7.07
C HIS A 385 36.33 5.83 5.78
N LEU A 386 35.25 6.47 5.34
CA LEU A 386 35.26 7.31 4.14
C LEU A 386 36.01 8.63 4.32
N LEU A 387 35.97 9.22 5.53
CA LEU A 387 36.72 10.43 5.87
C LEU A 387 38.23 10.15 5.91
N GLU A 388 38.65 9.02 6.49
CA GLU A 388 40.05 8.59 6.57
C GLU A 388 40.62 8.22 5.20
N LYS A 389 39.83 7.55 4.34
CA LYS A 389 40.28 7.15 3.00
C LYS A 389 40.69 8.35 2.12
N LYS A 390 40.17 9.55 2.39
CA LYS A 390 40.57 10.79 1.72
C LYS A 390 42.03 11.18 2.01
N LEU A 391 42.58 10.79 3.16
CA LEU A 391 43.93 11.15 3.62
C LEU A 391 45.02 10.19 3.10
N GLY A 392 44.65 9.13 2.38
CA GLY A 392 45.55 8.05 1.97
C GLY A 392 45.85 7.97 0.47
N ASN A 393 45.48 8.98 -0.33
CA ASN A 393 45.80 9.05 -1.77
C ASN A 393 46.85 10.12 -2.07
#